data_AF-A0A6L2MTY7-F1
#
_entry.id   AF-A0A6L2MTY7-F1
#
_cell.length_a   1.000
_cell.length_b   1.000
_cell.length_c   1.000
_cell.angle_alpha   90.00
_cell.angle_beta   90.00
_cell.angle_gamma   90.00
#
_symmetry.space_group_name_H-M   'P 1'
#
loop_
_entity.id
_entity.type
_entity.pdbx_description
1 polymer ?
#
loop_
_entity_poly.entity_id
_entity_poly.type
_entity_poly.pdbx_seq_one_letter_code
_entity_poly.pdbx_strand_id
1 'polypeptide(L)'
;EQKTFGVTPLKKAVDLQKLKELVSYGFEKELAAESLRRNENETQRALDDLTNPETNSDIQLFIESKKKKRLLVAAVRAYGTEELALNHLLEQNQPNQNQELTAPVADNVTAPVADNVGSTSGVGEGSSSAANETTQNGDPSGFKDEMDRDVEMEEALTEDLQSEDAFSDYDVELTRESEAIDEYLALVSV
;
A
#
# COMPACT_ATOMS: atom_id res chain seq x y z
N GLU A 1 -18.04 7.65 6.50
CA GLU A 1 -17.06 7.85 5.42
C GLU A 1 -15.68 8.27 5.94
N GLN A 2 -15.56 9.35 6.73
CA GLN A 2 -14.27 9.85 7.21
C GLN A 2 -13.45 8.85 8.05
N LYS A 3 -14.13 8.03 8.86
CA LYS A 3 -13.48 7.00 9.70
C LYS A 3 -12.79 5.89 8.90
N THR A 4 -13.17 5.69 7.64
CA THR A 4 -12.63 4.61 6.79
C THR A 4 -11.18 4.88 6.36
N PHE A 5 -10.81 6.16 6.26
CA PHE A 5 -9.49 6.61 5.81
C PHE A 5 -8.46 6.71 6.96
N GLY A 6 -8.91 6.60 8.20
CA GLY A 6 -8.06 6.62 9.38
C GLY A 6 -7.78 8.02 9.92
N VAL A 7 -6.73 8.12 10.74
CA VAL A 7 -6.29 9.36 11.40
C VAL A 7 -4.83 9.66 11.07
N THR A 8 -4.50 10.94 10.98
CA THR A 8 -3.13 11.41 10.81
C THR A 8 -2.27 11.07 12.04
N PRO A 9 -0.94 11.11 11.96
CA PRO A 9 -0.07 11.02 13.13
C PRO A 9 -0.44 11.99 14.27
N LEU A 10 -0.91 13.21 13.97
CA LEU A 10 -1.46 14.15 14.97
C LEU A 10 -2.90 13.82 15.43
N LYS A 11 -3.40 12.61 15.14
CA LYS A 11 -4.74 12.11 15.50
C LYS A 11 -5.89 12.92 14.91
N LYS A 12 -5.65 13.69 13.85
CA LYS A 12 -6.72 14.39 13.12
C LYS A 12 -7.37 13.43 12.13
N ALA A 13 -8.66 13.57 11.91
CA ALA A 13 -9.32 12.82 10.84
C ALA A 13 -8.84 13.32 9.47
N VAL A 14 -8.83 12.45 8.45
CA VAL A 14 -8.52 12.86 7.08
C VAL A 14 -9.56 13.89 6.60
N ASP A 15 -9.10 15.02 6.08
CA ASP A 15 -9.94 16.12 5.62
C ASP A 15 -10.64 15.75 4.29
N LEU A 16 -11.97 15.65 4.33
CA LEU A 16 -12.77 15.25 3.17
C LEU A 16 -12.82 16.31 2.07
N GLN A 17 -12.65 17.58 2.41
CA GLN A 17 -12.66 18.66 1.40
C GLN A 17 -11.39 18.58 0.56
N LYS A 18 -10.24 18.44 1.22
CA LYS A 18 -8.93 18.25 0.55
C LYS A 18 -8.87 16.93 -0.21
N LEU A 19 -9.49 15.87 0.34
CA LEU A 19 -9.61 14.60 -0.37
C LEU A 19 -10.41 14.75 -1.68
N LYS A 20 -11.55 15.44 -1.64
CA LYS A 20 -12.36 15.69 -2.84
C LYS A 20 -11.62 16.52 -3.88
N GLU A 21 -10.82 17.48 -3.43
CA GLU A 21 -9.94 18.28 -4.29
C GLU A 21 -8.92 17.39 -5.02
N LEU A 22 -8.18 16.54 -4.30
CA LEU A 22 -7.24 15.60 -4.91
C LEU A 22 -7.92 14.62 -5.87
N VAL A 23 -9.11 14.12 -5.52
CA VAL A 23 -9.90 13.27 -6.42
C VAL A 23 -10.34 14.02 -7.67
N SER A 24 -10.63 15.32 -7.57
CA SER A 24 -10.97 16.15 -8.73
C SER A 24 -9.78 16.37 -9.69
N TYR A 25 -8.55 16.26 -9.19
CA TYR A 25 -7.33 16.22 -10.01
C TYR A 25 -7.11 14.87 -10.72
N GLY A 26 -7.93 13.86 -10.41
CA GLY A 26 -7.86 12.53 -11.03
C GLY A 26 -7.17 11.46 -10.20
N PHE A 27 -6.73 11.77 -8.98
CA PHE A 27 -6.13 10.77 -8.09
C PHE A 27 -7.19 9.81 -7.53
N GLU A 28 -6.82 8.54 -7.38
CA GLU A 28 -7.69 7.56 -6.74
C GLU A 28 -7.96 7.95 -5.28
N LYS A 29 -9.20 7.75 -4.84
CA LYS A 29 -9.66 8.17 -3.51
C LYS A 29 -8.84 7.58 -2.36
N GLU A 30 -8.51 6.29 -2.42
CA GLU A 30 -7.72 5.64 -1.37
C GLU A 30 -6.28 6.13 -1.36
N LEU A 31 -5.69 6.30 -2.54
CA LEU A 31 -4.35 6.83 -2.73
C LEU A 31 -4.23 8.26 -2.19
N ALA A 32 -5.16 9.14 -2.58
CA ALA A 32 -5.22 10.52 -2.11
C ALA A 32 -5.45 10.60 -0.59
N ALA A 33 -6.34 9.76 -0.04
CA ALA A 33 -6.59 9.74 1.39
C ALA A 33 -5.39 9.25 2.20
N GLU A 34 -4.65 8.27 1.67
CA GLU A 34 -3.41 7.77 2.27
C GLU A 34 -2.33 8.85 2.30
N SER A 35 -2.13 9.55 1.18
CA SER A 35 -1.17 10.66 1.07
C SER A 35 -1.51 11.81 2.03
N LEU A 36 -2.79 12.22 2.11
CA LEU A 36 -3.24 13.23 3.08
C LEU A 36 -3.03 12.79 4.53
N ARG A 37 -3.21 11.49 4.82
CA ARG A 37 -3.00 10.96 6.17
C ARG A 37 -1.54 11.06 6.60
N ARG A 38 -0.61 10.76 5.70
CA ARG A 38 0.85 10.85 5.95
C ARG A 38 1.30 12.29 6.17
N ASN A 39 0.69 13.23 5.44
CA ASN A 39 1.07 14.64 5.40
C ASN A 39 0.21 15.56 6.27
N GLU A 40 -0.41 15.07 7.34
CA GLU A 40 -1.19 15.91 8.27
C GLU A 40 -2.30 16.76 7.63
N ASN A 41 -2.91 16.24 6.55
CA ASN A 41 -3.86 16.96 5.70
C ASN A 41 -3.26 18.19 4.99
N GLU A 42 -1.97 18.22 4.68
CA GLU A 42 -1.35 19.24 3.84
C GLU A 42 -1.49 18.86 2.35
N THR A 43 -2.36 19.54 1.61
CA THR A 43 -2.66 19.21 0.20
C THR A 43 -1.41 19.28 -0.69
N GLN A 44 -0.54 20.28 -0.49
CA GLN A 44 0.63 20.46 -1.34
C GLN A 44 1.65 19.32 -1.16
N ARG A 45 2.00 18.99 0.09
CA ARG A 45 2.88 17.84 0.36
C ARG A 45 2.28 16.54 -0.13
N ALA A 46 0.97 16.38 0.05
CA ALA A 46 0.27 15.20 -0.45
C ALA A 46 0.35 15.10 -1.99
N LEU A 47 0.28 16.22 -2.71
CA LEU A 47 0.49 16.27 -4.16
C LEU A 47 1.93 15.95 -4.55
N ASP A 48 2.91 16.50 -3.83
CA ASP A 48 4.32 16.21 -4.06
C ASP A 48 4.59 14.69 -3.93
N ASP A 49 4.06 14.05 -2.89
CA ASP A 49 4.15 12.61 -2.67
C ASP A 49 3.39 11.76 -3.72
N LEU A 50 2.27 12.28 -4.24
CA LEU A 50 1.47 11.59 -5.26
C LEU A 50 2.07 11.70 -6.67
N THR A 51 2.84 12.76 -6.91
CA THR A 51 3.47 13.03 -8.21
C THR A 51 4.88 12.48 -8.31
N ASN A 52 5.54 12.21 -7.19
CA ASN A 52 6.81 11.50 -7.16
C ASN A 52 6.56 9.97 -7.31
N PRO A 53 7.20 9.30 -8.29
CA PRO A 53 6.96 7.89 -8.59
C PRO A 53 7.36 6.94 -7.45
N GLU A 54 8.44 7.23 -6.72
CA GLU A 54 8.91 6.38 -5.63
C GLU A 54 7.92 6.39 -4.46
N THR A 55 7.57 7.59 -3.99
CA THR A 55 6.60 7.75 -2.89
C THR A 55 5.22 7.26 -3.28
N ASN A 56 4.78 7.49 -4.52
CA ASN A 56 3.50 6.99 -5.01
C ASN A 56 3.47 5.45 -4.99
N SER A 57 4.54 4.79 -5.44
CA SER A 57 4.68 3.32 -5.36
C SER A 57 4.57 2.83 -3.92
N ASP A 58 5.28 3.48 -2.98
CA ASP A 58 5.26 3.12 -1.55
C ASP A 58 3.87 3.29 -0.92
N ILE A 59 3.11 4.30 -1.36
CA ILE A 59 1.73 4.52 -0.92
C ILE A 59 0.83 3.38 -1.43
N GLN A 60 0.96 3.01 -2.71
CA GLN A 60 0.19 1.92 -3.30
C GLN A 60 0.46 0.57 -2.61
N LEU A 61 1.74 0.22 -2.45
CA LEU A 61 2.15 -1.02 -1.77
C LEU A 61 1.61 -1.08 -0.34
N PHE A 62 1.65 0.04 0.38
CA PHE A 62 1.08 0.13 1.73
C PHE A 62 -0.44 -0.12 1.72
N ILE A 63 -1.18 0.48 0.79
CA ILE A 63 -2.63 0.28 0.65
C ILE A 63 -2.94 -1.19 0.38
N GLU A 64 -2.23 -1.82 -0.56
CA GLU A 64 -2.42 -3.23 -0.88
C GLU A 64 -2.11 -4.15 0.31
N SER A 65 -0.98 -3.93 0.97
CA SER A 65 -0.61 -4.69 2.18
C SER A 65 -1.68 -4.55 3.27
N LYS A 66 -2.19 -3.34 3.47
CA LYS A 66 -3.27 -3.06 4.43
C LYS A 66 -4.58 -3.74 4.05
N LYS A 67 -4.95 -3.77 2.76
CA LYS A 67 -6.12 -4.50 2.25
C LYS A 67 -5.99 -5.99 2.53
N LYS A 68 -4.85 -6.60 2.16
CA LYS A 68 -4.55 -8.03 2.41
C LYS A 68 -4.64 -8.37 3.90
N LYS A 69 -4.03 -7.55 4.77
CA LYS A 69 -4.10 -7.73 6.23
C LYS A 69 -5.53 -7.66 6.76
N ARG A 70 -6.32 -6.66 6.34
CA ARG A 70 -7.72 -6.52 6.78
C ARG A 70 -8.56 -7.73 6.39
N LEU A 71 -8.37 -8.21 5.17
CA LEU A 71 -9.07 -9.38 4.66
C LEU A 71 -8.68 -10.65 5.43
N LEU A 72 -7.38 -10.84 5.73
CA LEU A 72 -6.93 -11.99 6.51
C LEU A 72 -7.51 -11.96 7.93
N VAL A 73 -7.49 -10.79 8.57
CA VAL A 73 -8.11 -10.61 9.90
C VAL A 73 -9.62 -10.89 9.86
N ALA A 74 -10.31 -10.48 8.80
CA ALA A 74 -11.74 -10.77 8.64
C ALA A 74 -11.99 -12.28 8.46
N ALA A 75 -11.18 -12.96 7.64
CA ALA A 75 -11.29 -14.40 7.41
C ALA A 75 -11.01 -15.20 8.69
N VAL A 76 -9.94 -14.88 9.42
CA VAL A 76 -9.63 -15.53 10.70
C VAL A 76 -10.76 -15.34 11.72
N ARG A 77 -11.39 -14.15 11.75
CA ARG A 77 -12.56 -13.91 12.62
C ARG A 77 -13.80 -14.70 12.20
N ALA A 78 -13.99 -14.94 10.90
CA ALA A 78 -15.13 -15.69 10.39
C ALA A 78 -14.99 -17.21 10.55
N TYR A 79 -13.80 -17.74 10.29
CA TYR A 79 -13.55 -19.19 10.26
C TYR A 79 -12.89 -19.73 11.54
N GLY A 80 -12.44 -18.85 12.44
CA GLY A 80 -11.92 -19.19 13.76
C GLY A 80 -10.49 -19.75 13.77
N THR A 81 -10.07 -20.45 12.71
CA THR A 81 -8.70 -20.97 12.55
C THR A 81 -8.01 -20.37 11.33
N GLU A 82 -6.68 -20.27 11.41
CA GLU A 82 -5.85 -19.75 10.32
C GLU A 82 -5.95 -20.61 9.06
N GLU A 83 -5.91 -21.94 9.21
CA GLU A 83 -5.96 -22.87 8.08
C GLU A 83 -7.26 -22.75 7.27
N LEU A 84 -8.42 -22.69 7.94
CA LEU A 84 -9.70 -22.51 7.27
C LEU A 84 -9.81 -21.13 6.60
N ALA A 85 -9.29 -20.10 7.26
CA ALA A 85 -9.26 -18.74 6.72
C ALA A 85 -8.39 -18.63 5.46
N LEU A 86 -7.22 -19.28 5.44
CA LEU A 86 -6.32 -19.32 4.30
C LEU A 86 -6.91 -20.11 3.13
N ASN A 87 -7.49 -21.28 3.40
CA ASN A 87 -8.16 -22.09 2.37
C ASN A 87 -9.29 -21.31 1.70
N HIS A 88 -10.15 -20.65 2.49
CA HIS A 88 -11.23 -19.82 1.95
C HIS A 88 -10.72 -18.63 1.13
N LEU A 89 -9.65 -17.96 1.58
CA LEU A 89 -9.08 -16.85 0.81
C LEU A 89 -8.44 -17.32 -0.51
N LEU A 90 -7.82 -18.50 -0.50
CA LEU A 90 -7.24 -19.09 -1.71
C LEU A 90 -8.33 -19.49 -2.72
N GLU A 91 -9.46 -20.02 -2.24
CA GLU A 91 -10.65 -20.30 -3.06
C GLU A 91 -11.28 -19.03 -3.67
N GLN A 92 -11.31 -17.92 -2.92
CA GLN A 92 -11.84 -16.64 -3.39
C GLN A 92 -10.97 -15.96 -4.47
N ASN A 93 -9.68 -16.27 -4.57
CA ASN A 93 -8.77 -15.72 -5.59
C ASN A 93 -8.88 -16.43 -6.96
N GLN A 94 -9.85 -17.34 -7.15
CA GLN A 94 -10.20 -17.84 -8.48
C GLN A 94 -10.92 -16.73 -9.28
N PRO A 95 -10.68 -16.58 -10.60
CA PRO A 95 -11.04 -15.40 -11.38
C PRO A 95 -12.53 -15.33 -11.76
N ASN A 96 -13.44 -15.42 -10.77
CA ASN A 96 -14.85 -15.11 -10.94
C ASN A 96 -15.22 -13.93 -10.03
N GLN A 97 -15.23 -12.75 -10.62
CA GLN A 97 -15.71 -11.52 -10.01
C GLN A 97 -17.19 -11.69 -9.63
N ASN A 98 -17.49 -11.64 -8.33
CA ASN A 98 -18.72 -11.09 -7.74
C ASN A 98 -18.51 -11.04 -6.22
N GLN A 99 -17.95 -9.92 -5.72
CA GLN A 99 -17.92 -9.64 -4.28
C GLN A 99 -19.32 -9.22 -3.84
N GLU A 100 -20.15 -10.18 -3.44
CA GLU A 100 -21.32 -9.90 -2.62
C GLU A 100 -20.97 -10.15 -1.15
N LEU A 101 -20.99 -9.08 -0.36
CA LEU A 101 -20.68 -9.08 1.05
C LEU A 101 -21.83 -9.77 1.82
N THR A 102 -21.87 -11.10 1.87
CA THR A 102 -22.85 -11.82 2.68
C THR A 102 -22.37 -11.86 4.14
N ALA A 103 -22.82 -10.89 4.93
CA ALA A 103 -22.82 -11.00 6.38
C ALA A 103 -23.85 -12.06 6.81
N PRO A 104 -23.54 -12.99 7.73
CA PRO A 104 -24.56 -13.88 8.26
C PRO A 104 -25.54 -13.10 9.14
N VAL A 105 -26.80 -13.08 8.71
CA VAL A 105 -27.97 -12.68 9.48
C VAL A 105 -28.10 -13.63 10.67
N ALA A 106 -28.18 -13.08 11.88
CA ALA A 106 -28.64 -13.80 13.06
C ALA A 106 -29.94 -13.16 13.56
N ASP A 107 -30.91 -14.04 13.78
CA ASP A 107 -32.33 -13.81 14.02
C ASP A 107 -32.71 -12.95 15.23
N ASN A 108 -33.75 -12.15 15.00
CA ASN A 108 -34.88 -11.82 15.87
C ASN A 108 -34.82 -12.24 17.36
N VAL A 109 -34.85 -11.23 18.24
CA VAL A 109 -35.75 -11.25 19.41
C VAL A 109 -36.48 -9.89 19.51
N THR A 110 -37.80 -9.99 19.48
CA THR A 110 -38.81 -8.95 19.60
C THR A 110 -38.74 -8.15 20.91
N ALA A 111 -38.77 -6.82 20.77
CA ALA A 111 -39.39 -5.75 21.60
C ALA A 111 -40.08 -6.08 22.95
N PRO A 112 -40.11 -5.16 23.96
CA PRO A 112 -40.89 -3.92 23.78
C PRO A 112 -40.34 -2.61 24.37
N VAL A 113 -40.65 -1.55 23.62
CA VAL A 113 -41.01 -0.17 23.97
C VAL A 113 -41.08 0.20 25.47
N ALA A 114 -40.37 1.28 25.82
CA ALA A 114 -40.82 2.26 26.80
C ALA A 114 -40.28 3.66 26.43
N ASP A 115 -41.19 4.57 26.10
CA ASP A 115 -40.96 6.02 26.07
C ASP A 115 -40.65 6.54 27.48
N ASN A 116 -39.61 7.36 27.66
CA ASN A 116 -39.70 8.47 28.62
C ASN A 116 -38.74 9.62 28.28
N VAL A 117 -39.30 10.80 28.44
CA VAL A 117 -38.85 12.15 28.15
C VAL A 117 -37.94 12.68 29.27
N GLY A 118 -37.08 13.67 28.95
CA GLY A 118 -36.75 14.75 29.90
C GLY A 118 -35.30 14.87 30.36
N SER A 119 -34.63 15.91 29.84
CA SER A 119 -33.70 16.86 30.48
C SER A 119 -33.00 16.51 31.80
N THR A 120 -31.68 16.75 31.87
CA THR A 120 -31.08 17.91 32.59
C THR A 120 -29.58 17.70 32.83
N SER A 121 -28.86 18.83 32.80
CA SER A 121 -27.44 19.01 33.10
C SER A 121 -27.02 18.51 34.47
N GLY A 122 -25.77 18.02 34.57
CA GLY A 122 -25.09 17.76 35.83
C GLY A 122 -23.58 17.73 35.65
N VAL A 123 -22.94 18.85 35.99
CA VAL A 123 -21.50 19.06 36.13
C VAL A 123 -20.89 18.18 37.23
N GLY A 124 -19.63 17.79 37.06
CA GLY A 124 -18.82 17.10 38.07
C GLY A 124 -17.36 17.00 37.65
N GLU A 125 -16.61 18.07 37.87
CA GLU A 125 -15.15 18.14 37.82
C GLU A 125 -14.49 17.49 39.05
N GLY A 126 -13.27 17.00 38.87
CA GLY A 126 -12.21 17.07 39.89
C GLY A 126 -11.78 15.75 40.53
N SER A 127 -10.64 15.21 40.09
CA SER A 127 -9.47 15.15 40.97
C SER A 127 -8.20 14.79 40.18
N SER A 128 -7.20 15.64 40.35
CA SER A 128 -5.89 15.64 39.72
C SER A 128 -4.84 14.86 40.53
N SER A 129 -3.72 14.57 39.83
CA SER A 129 -2.32 14.57 40.33
C SER A 129 -1.90 13.47 41.32
N ALA A 130 -0.69 12.89 41.32
CA ALA A 130 0.59 13.16 40.68
C ALA A 130 1.42 11.84 40.75
N ALA A 131 2.14 11.45 39.70
CA ALA A 131 3.60 11.60 39.51
C ALA A 131 4.49 10.56 40.22
N ASN A 132 5.16 9.70 39.45
CA ASN A 132 6.62 9.73 39.18
C ASN A 132 6.99 8.53 38.28
N GLU A 133 7.33 8.74 37.01
CA GLU A 133 8.72 8.83 36.47
C GLU A 133 9.66 7.69 36.90
N THR A 134 10.02 6.83 35.94
CA THR A 134 11.42 6.61 35.58
C THR A 134 11.49 6.15 34.11
N THR A 135 12.02 7.07 33.31
CA THR A 135 12.74 6.93 32.05
C THR A 135 13.32 5.53 31.77
N GLN A 136 12.88 4.91 30.69
CA GLN A 136 13.80 4.25 29.76
C GLN A 136 13.38 4.61 28.34
N ASN A 137 14.20 5.46 27.72
CA ASN A 137 14.18 5.75 26.31
C ASN A 137 14.53 4.46 25.55
N GLY A 138 13.53 3.81 24.98
CA GLY A 138 13.70 2.71 24.02
C GLY A 138 13.50 3.25 22.62
N ASP A 139 14.57 3.71 22.00
CA ASP A 139 14.65 3.87 20.55
C ASP A 139 14.53 2.48 19.89
N PRO A 140 13.56 2.21 19.00
CA PRO A 140 13.53 0.97 18.25
C PRO A 140 14.32 1.12 16.95
N SER A 141 15.51 1.75 16.98
CA SER A 141 16.51 1.63 15.92
C SER A 141 17.49 0.51 16.27
N GLY A 142 16.98 -0.72 16.27
CA GLY A 142 17.68 -1.87 16.86
C GLY A 142 17.53 -3.17 16.10
N PHE A 143 17.34 -3.12 14.78
CA PHE A 143 17.65 -4.25 13.90
C PHE A 143 18.73 -3.82 12.92
N LYS A 144 19.90 -3.50 13.50
CA LYS A 144 21.18 -3.65 12.79
C LYS A 144 21.51 -5.14 12.80
N ASP A 145 20.74 -5.91 12.03
CA ASP A 145 21.33 -7.07 11.40
C ASP A 145 22.05 -6.46 10.19
N GLU A 146 23.28 -6.02 10.42
CA GLU A 146 24.23 -5.79 9.34
C GLU A 146 24.38 -7.17 8.70
N MET A 147 23.54 -7.48 7.71
CA MET A 147 23.81 -8.56 6.79
C MET A 147 25.13 -8.19 6.15
N ASP A 148 26.23 -8.75 6.67
CA ASP A 148 27.52 -8.70 6.02
C ASP A 148 27.28 -9.16 4.59
N ARG A 149 27.41 -8.22 3.64
CA ARG A 149 27.25 -8.53 2.22
C ARG A 149 28.32 -9.54 1.87
N ASP A 150 27.90 -10.67 1.32
CA ASP A 150 28.85 -11.69 0.90
C ASP A 150 29.58 -11.20 -0.35
N VAL A 151 30.79 -10.66 -0.13
CA VAL A 151 31.65 -10.11 -1.18
C VAL A 151 32.03 -11.19 -2.19
N GLU A 152 32.18 -12.44 -1.74
CA GLU A 152 32.48 -13.59 -2.61
C GLU A 152 31.32 -13.86 -3.57
N MET A 153 30.07 -13.74 -3.07
CA MET A 153 28.86 -13.88 -3.89
C MET A 153 28.65 -12.68 -4.84
N GLU A 154 29.06 -11.47 -4.45
CA GLU A 154 28.98 -10.28 -5.29
C GLU A 154 29.97 -10.33 -6.47
N GLU A 155 31.18 -10.85 -6.24
CA GLU A 155 32.19 -11.04 -7.29
C GLU A 155 31.72 -12.07 -8.32
N ALA A 156 31.16 -13.21 -7.87
CA ALA A 156 30.63 -14.24 -8.75
C ALA A 156 29.47 -13.76 -9.65
N LEU A 157 28.66 -12.80 -9.17
CA LEU A 157 27.55 -12.23 -9.96
C LEU A 157 28.02 -11.20 -10.99
N THR A 158 29.19 -10.60 -10.81
CA THR A 158 29.71 -9.53 -11.69
C THR A 158 30.78 -10.00 -12.66
N GLU A 159 31.36 -11.17 -12.45
CA GLU A 159 32.37 -11.79 -13.33
C GLU A 159 31.84 -11.96 -14.77
N ASP A 160 30.63 -12.50 -14.95
CA ASP A 160 30.04 -12.71 -16.27
C ASP A 160 29.77 -11.39 -17.01
N LEU A 161 29.30 -10.36 -16.28
CA LEU A 161 28.99 -9.03 -16.83
C LEU A 161 30.24 -8.22 -17.24
N GLN A 162 31.42 -8.56 -16.72
CA GLN A 162 32.68 -7.92 -17.09
C GLN A 162 33.29 -8.53 -18.37
N SER A 163 32.88 -9.74 -18.74
CA SER A 163 33.49 -10.50 -19.84
C SER A 163 32.85 -10.21 -21.20
N GLU A 164 31.58 -9.82 -21.23
CA GLU A 164 30.85 -9.44 -22.44
C GLU A 164 30.70 -7.92 -22.50
N ASP A 165 31.41 -7.29 -23.44
CA ASP A 165 31.21 -5.89 -23.76
C ASP A 165 29.80 -5.72 -24.33
N ALA A 166 28.87 -5.17 -23.55
CA ALA A 166 27.49 -4.91 -23.95
C ALA A 166 27.39 -4.03 -25.22
N PHE A 167 28.47 -3.36 -25.63
CA PHE A 167 28.54 -2.60 -26.87
C PHE A 167 28.84 -3.48 -28.11
N SER A 168 29.41 -4.67 -27.93
CA SER A 168 29.72 -5.59 -29.03
C SER A 168 28.47 -6.23 -29.67
N ASP A 169 27.41 -6.43 -28.90
CA ASP A 169 26.09 -6.89 -29.40
C ASP A 169 25.44 -5.90 -30.37
N TYR A 170 25.87 -4.64 -30.33
CA TYR A 170 25.40 -3.57 -31.22
C TYR A 170 26.38 -3.23 -32.33
N ASP A 171 27.53 -3.92 -32.43
CA ASP A 171 28.42 -3.81 -33.60
C ASP A 171 27.81 -4.61 -34.77
N VAL A 172 26.69 -4.08 -35.28
CA VAL A 172 26.08 -4.54 -36.52
C VAL A 172 27.03 -4.22 -37.64
N GLU A 173 27.58 -5.26 -38.27
CA GLU A 173 28.50 -5.14 -39.40
C GLU A 173 27.81 -4.46 -40.59
N LEU A 174 27.85 -3.13 -40.64
CA LEU A 174 27.32 -2.30 -41.74
C LEU A 174 27.85 -2.74 -43.11
N THR A 175 29.07 -3.28 -43.13
CA THR A 175 29.71 -3.86 -44.31
C THR A 175 28.94 -5.06 -44.86
N ARG A 176 28.46 -5.98 -44.01
CA ARG A 176 27.66 -7.13 -44.44
C ARG A 176 26.30 -6.71 -44.99
N GLU A 177 25.67 -5.72 -44.36
CA GLU A 177 24.40 -5.19 -44.86
C GLU A 177 24.58 -4.50 -46.21
N SER A 178 25.67 -3.76 -46.41
CA SER A 178 25.97 -3.12 -47.70
C SER A 178 26.17 -4.14 -48.83
N GLU A 179 26.88 -5.25 -48.55
CA GLU A 179 27.07 -6.33 -49.52
C GLU A 179 25.74 -7.03 -49.86
N ALA A 180 24.91 -7.31 -48.85
CA ALA A 180 23.59 -7.91 -49.05
C ALA A 180 22.65 -7.01 -49.86
N ILE A 181 22.70 -5.70 -49.66
CA ILE A 181 21.93 -4.72 -50.44
C ILE A 181 22.39 -4.72 -51.90
N ASP A 182 23.70 -4.70 -52.15
CA ASP A 182 24.25 -4.71 -53.50
C ASP A 182 23.87 -6.00 -54.27
N GLU A 183 23.91 -7.16 -53.59
CA GLU A 183 23.46 -8.43 -54.17
C GLU A 183 21.95 -8.41 -54.50
N TYR A 184 21.12 -7.89 -53.58
CA TYR A 184 19.69 -7.76 -53.82
C TYR A 184 19.37 -6.80 -54.96
N LEU A 185 20.12 -5.70 -55.06
CA LEU A 185 19.99 -4.74 -56.15
C LEU A 185 20.33 -5.39 -57.49
N ALA A 186 21.38 -6.22 -57.54
CA ALA A 186 21.76 -6.98 -58.73
C ALA A 186 20.68 -7.99 -59.15
N LEU A 187 20.02 -8.66 -58.19
CA LEU A 187 18.92 -9.59 -58.46
C LEU A 187 17.64 -8.91 -58.99
N VAL A 188 17.34 -7.70 -58.51
CA VAL A 188 16.12 -6.96 -58.89
C VAL A 188 16.30 -6.14 -60.19
N SER A 189 17.55 -5.90 -60.60
CA SER A 189 17.86 -5.11 -61.81
C SER A 189 18.03 -5.95 -63.10
N VAL A 190 17.75 -7.26 -63.04
CA VAL A 190 17.62 -8.16 -64.20
C VAL A 190 16.18 -8.24 -64.67
#